data_AF-A0A2M8RUN0-F1
#
_entry.id   AF-A0A2M8RUN0-F1
#
_cell.length_a   1.000
_cell.length_b   1.000
_cell.length_c   1.000
_cell.angle_alpha   90.00
_cell.angle_beta   90.00
_cell.angle_gamma   90.00
#
_symmetry.space_group_name_H-M   'P 1'
#
loop_
_entity.id
_entity.type
_entity.pdbx_description
1 polymer ?
#
loop_
_entity_poly.entity_id
_entity_poly.type
_entity_poly.pdbx_seq_one_letter_code
_entity_poly.pdbx_strand_id
1 'polypeptide(L)'
;MEKRNTEENLSYFSKGISTLLQWVLNISLSVLAVILVIFLAKETYGLVSVLFDHSKEASYLLVEKIVVYFLYFEFLALIVKYFKTNYHFPLRYFIYIGITAMVRLIIVDHSSPINALLFSGAILLMVIALFLVSSDRLRKS
;
A
#
# COMPACT_ATOMS: atom_id res chain seq x y z
N MET A 1 -2.76 37.10 31.02
CA MET A 1 -2.12 35.90 31.60
C MET A 1 -2.90 34.62 31.31
N GLU A 2 -4.24 34.67 31.21
CA GLU A 2 -5.10 33.49 31.00
C GLU A 2 -4.93 32.79 29.63
N LYS A 3 -4.77 33.53 28.52
CA LYS A 3 -4.58 32.94 27.18
C LYS A 3 -3.35 32.04 27.02
N ARG A 4 -2.28 32.27 27.80
CA ARG A 4 -1.01 31.51 27.71
C ARG A 4 -1.14 30.11 28.33
N ASN A 5 -1.96 29.95 29.36
CA ASN A 5 -2.21 28.67 30.03
C ASN A 5 -3.13 27.76 29.21
N THR A 6 -4.09 28.33 28.44
CA THR A 6 -5.00 27.55 27.59
C THR A 6 -4.28 26.95 26.38
N GLU A 7 -3.35 27.68 25.76
CA GLU A 7 -2.54 27.17 24.64
C GLU A 7 -1.55 26.06 25.07
N GLU A 8 -1.01 26.15 26.29
CA GLU A 8 -0.17 25.09 26.85
C GLU A 8 -0.97 23.80 27.06
N ASN A 9 -2.13 23.88 27.72
CA ASN A 9 -2.99 22.71 27.95
C ASN A 9 -3.46 22.06 26.64
N LEU A 10 -3.79 22.85 25.61
CA LEU A 10 -4.17 22.36 24.29
C LEU A 10 -3.00 21.62 23.59
N SER A 11 -1.77 22.13 23.74
CA SER A 11 -0.56 21.51 23.22
C SER A 11 -0.23 20.18 23.91
N TYR A 12 -0.38 20.08 25.24
CA TYR A 12 -0.20 18.82 25.96
C TYR A 12 -1.27 17.78 25.56
N PHE A 13 -2.52 18.20 25.41
CA PHE A 13 -3.60 17.32 24.95
C PHE A 13 -3.35 16.79 23.52
N SER A 14 -2.91 17.67 22.61
CA SER A 14 -2.55 17.30 21.23
C SER A 14 -1.35 16.34 21.15
N LYS A 15 -0.33 16.55 21.99
CA LYS A 15 0.81 15.62 22.08
C LYS A 15 0.40 14.26 22.64
N GLY A 16 -0.48 14.25 23.63
CA GLY A 16 -1.03 13.02 24.20
C GLY A 16 -1.80 12.21 23.16
N ILE A 17 -2.73 12.83 22.44
CA ILE A 17 -3.52 12.15 21.41
C ILE A 17 -2.64 11.67 20.25
N SER A 18 -1.69 12.49 19.79
CA SER A 18 -0.76 12.10 18.72
C SER A 18 0.08 10.88 19.10
N THR A 19 0.53 10.82 20.35
CA THR A 19 1.32 9.68 20.85
C THR A 19 0.47 8.41 20.90
N LEU A 20 -0.78 8.51 21.39
CA LEU A 20 -1.71 7.38 21.41
C LEU A 20 -2.02 6.87 19.99
N LEU A 21 -2.33 7.77 19.05
CA LEU A 21 -2.59 7.39 17.64
C LEU A 21 -1.38 6.69 17.02
N GLN A 22 -0.17 7.15 17.33
CA GLN A 22 1.06 6.56 16.80
C GLN A 22 1.31 5.16 17.37
N TRP A 23 1.04 4.94 18.65
CA TRP A 23 1.07 3.61 19.25
C TRP A 23 0.08 2.65 18.58
N VAL A 24 -1.17 3.09 18.39
CA VAL A 24 -2.21 2.31 17.71
C VAL A 24 -1.78 1.95 16.28
N LEU A 25 -1.24 2.92 15.54
CA LEU A 25 -0.76 2.71 14.16
C LEU A 25 0.37 1.68 14.10
N ASN A 26 1.35 1.78 15.00
CA ASN A 26 2.50 0.87 15.05
C ASN A 26 2.07 -0.57 15.35
N ILE A 27 1.17 -0.76 16.32
CA ILE A 27 0.65 -2.07 16.68
C ILE A 27 -0.15 -2.65 15.50
N SER A 28 -1.03 -1.86 14.90
CA SER A 28 -1.83 -2.27 13.74
C SER A 28 -0.96 -2.71 12.57
N LEU A 29 0.07 -1.92 12.22
CA LEU A 29 0.99 -2.26 11.13
C LEU A 29 1.85 -3.50 11.43
N SER A 30 2.24 -3.70 12.69
CA SER A 30 2.96 -4.91 13.10
C SER A 30 2.09 -6.16 12.95
N VAL A 31 0.85 -6.12 13.43
CA VAL A 31 -0.11 -7.23 13.27
C VAL A 31 -0.38 -7.51 11.79
N LEU A 32 -0.60 -6.45 10.99
CA LEU A 32 -0.80 -6.58 9.56
C LEU A 32 0.40 -7.24 8.85
N ALA A 33 1.63 -6.86 9.22
CA ALA A 33 2.83 -7.47 8.64
C ALA A 33 2.88 -8.98 8.91
N VAL A 34 2.56 -9.41 10.14
CA VAL A 34 2.53 -10.85 10.48
C VAL A 34 1.49 -11.59 9.65
N ILE A 35 0.28 -11.03 9.51
CA ILE A 35 -0.79 -11.63 8.69
C ILE A 35 -0.34 -11.76 7.23
N LEU A 36 0.24 -10.69 6.67
CA LEU A 36 0.71 -10.69 5.28
C LEU A 36 1.82 -11.71 5.05
N VAL A 37 2.76 -11.89 5.99
CA VAL A 37 3.80 -12.93 5.88
C VAL A 37 3.18 -14.32 5.87
N ILE A 38 2.18 -14.59 6.71
CA ILE A 38 1.47 -15.88 6.73
C ILE A 38 0.73 -16.11 5.41
N PHE A 39 0.02 -15.11 4.90
CA PHE A 39 -0.68 -15.20 3.62
C PHE A 39 0.28 -15.40 2.45
N LEU A 40 1.41 -14.71 2.47
CA LEU A 40 2.46 -14.85 1.47
C LEU A 40 3.03 -16.28 1.46
N ALA A 41 3.30 -16.86 2.64
CA ALA A 41 3.73 -18.25 2.74
C ALA A 41 2.67 -19.22 2.21
N LYS A 42 1.39 -19.04 2.58
CA LYS A 42 0.27 -19.85 2.07
C LYS A 42 0.18 -19.79 0.54
N GLU A 43 0.33 -18.60 -0.03
CA GLU A 43 0.29 -18.43 -1.48
C GLU A 43 1.50 -19.03 -2.18
N THR A 44 2.70 -18.98 -1.56
CA THR A 44 3.88 -19.72 -2.04
C THR A 44 3.61 -21.21 -2.14
N TYR A 45 3.01 -21.84 -1.11
CA TYR A 45 2.64 -23.25 -1.18
C TYR A 45 1.65 -23.53 -2.32
N GLY A 46 0.66 -22.66 -2.50
CA GLY A 46 -0.31 -22.75 -3.60
C GLY A 46 0.33 -22.67 -4.99
N LEU A 47 1.26 -21.73 -5.18
CA LEU A 47 2.01 -21.58 -6.43
C LEU A 47 2.85 -22.83 -6.74
N VAL A 48 3.55 -23.36 -5.74
CA VAL A 48 4.34 -24.58 -5.88
C VAL A 48 3.46 -25.77 -6.26
N SER A 49 2.29 -25.93 -5.64
CA SER A 49 1.37 -27.03 -5.99
C SER A 49 0.85 -26.94 -7.43
N VAL A 50 0.53 -25.73 -7.90
CA VAL A 50 0.01 -25.51 -9.26
C VAL A 50 1.12 -25.71 -10.31
N LEU A 51 2.38 -25.37 -9.97
CA LEU A 51 3.53 -25.58 -10.87
C LEU A 51 3.76 -27.07 -11.21
N PHE A 52 3.46 -27.96 -10.27
CA PHE A 52 3.62 -29.41 -10.49
C PHE A 52 2.46 -30.03 -11.26
N ASP A 53 1.31 -29.34 -11.36
CA ASP A 53 0.12 -29.81 -12.06
C ASP A 53 0.10 -29.26 -13.51
N HIS A 54 0.45 -30.10 -14.50
CA HIS A 54 0.74 -29.69 -15.88
C HIS A 54 -0.52 -29.45 -16.76
N SER A 55 -1.64 -29.02 -16.16
CA SER A 55 -2.89 -28.77 -16.90
C SER A 55 -2.92 -27.37 -17.55
N LYS A 56 -3.67 -27.19 -18.64
CA LYS A 56 -3.82 -25.87 -19.29
C LYS A 56 -4.55 -24.85 -18.41
N GLU A 57 -5.48 -25.31 -17.56
CA GLU A 57 -6.19 -24.53 -16.55
C GLU A 57 -5.20 -23.99 -15.49
N ALA A 58 -4.12 -24.72 -15.20
CA ALA A 58 -3.12 -24.33 -14.22
C ALA A 58 -2.40 -23.02 -14.59
N SER A 59 -2.20 -22.72 -15.88
CA SER A 59 -1.50 -21.50 -16.30
C SER A 59 -2.25 -20.22 -15.95
N TYR A 60 -3.58 -20.17 -16.12
CA TYR A 60 -4.37 -19.00 -15.77
C TYR A 60 -4.39 -18.79 -14.26
N LEU A 61 -4.64 -19.88 -13.51
CA LEU A 61 -4.62 -19.88 -12.05
C LEU A 61 -3.24 -19.45 -11.51
N LEU A 62 -2.15 -19.86 -12.15
CA LEU A 62 -0.80 -19.50 -11.76
C LEU A 62 -0.57 -17.99 -11.89
N VAL A 63 -0.98 -17.36 -13.00
CA VAL A 63 -0.86 -15.91 -13.18
C VAL A 63 -1.67 -15.16 -12.12
N GLU A 64 -2.92 -15.59 -11.87
CA GLU A 64 -3.76 -14.99 -10.83
C GLU A 64 -3.07 -15.04 -9.45
N LYS A 65 -2.55 -16.20 -9.07
CA LYS A 65 -1.83 -16.40 -7.81
C LYS A 65 -0.55 -15.58 -7.71
N ILE A 66 0.22 -15.45 -8.79
CA ILE A 66 1.43 -14.60 -8.82
C ILE A 66 1.07 -13.13 -8.60
N VAL A 67 -0.02 -12.65 -9.21
CA VAL A 67 -0.45 -11.26 -9.06
C VAL A 67 -0.82 -10.96 -7.60
N VAL A 68 -1.55 -11.86 -6.94
CA VAL A 68 -1.89 -11.74 -5.51
C VAL A 68 -0.64 -11.83 -4.62
N TYR A 69 0.29 -12.75 -4.92
CA TYR A 69 1.56 -12.85 -4.20
C TYR A 69 2.35 -11.54 -4.24
N PHE A 70 2.45 -10.92 -5.42
CA PHE A 70 3.18 -9.67 -5.59
C PHE A 70 2.47 -8.49 -4.89
N LEU A 71 1.14 -8.53 -4.75
CA LEU A 71 0.37 -7.58 -3.93
C LEU A 71 0.77 -7.64 -2.45
N TYR A 72 0.84 -8.83 -1.86
CA TYR A 72 1.25 -8.99 -0.46
C TYR A 72 2.68 -8.51 -0.23
N PHE A 73 3.59 -8.83 -1.16
CA PHE A 73 4.97 -8.35 -1.11
C PHE A 73 5.06 -6.82 -1.11
N GLU A 74 4.26 -6.16 -1.94
CA GLU A 74 4.21 -4.71 -2.03
C GLU A 74 3.73 -4.02 -0.74
N PHE A 75 2.66 -4.53 -0.14
CA PHE A 75 2.19 -4.02 1.14
C PHE A 75 3.22 -4.25 2.25
N LEU A 76 3.89 -5.40 2.27
CA LEU A 76 5.00 -5.64 3.20
C LEU A 76 6.14 -4.62 3.01
N ALA A 77 6.51 -4.31 1.77
CA ALA A 77 7.53 -3.31 1.47
C ALA A 77 7.14 -1.92 1.99
N LEU A 78 5.86 -1.54 1.90
CA LEU A 78 5.34 -0.29 2.46
C LEU A 78 5.48 -0.27 4.00
N ILE A 79 5.12 -1.35 4.68
CA ILE A 79 5.24 -1.46 6.14
C ILE A 79 6.70 -1.37 6.58
N VAL A 80 7.60 -2.08 5.89
CA VAL A 80 9.04 -1.98 6.16
C VAL A 80 9.54 -0.55 5.96
N LYS A 81 9.08 0.14 4.91
CA LYS A 81 9.46 1.53 4.65
C LYS A 81 8.94 2.49 5.73
N TYR A 82 7.73 2.27 6.23
CA TYR A 82 7.16 3.02 7.34
C TYR A 82 8.06 2.97 8.58
N PHE A 83 8.46 1.77 9.02
CA PHE A 83 9.35 1.62 10.17
C PHE A 83 10.76 2.19 9.90
N LYS A 84 11.29 2.05 8.68
CA LYS A 84 12.59 2.60 8.30
C LYS A 84 12.63 4.14 8.21
N THR A 85 11.49 4.81 8.05
CA THR A 85 11.41 6.27 7.88
C THR A 85 11.01 6.97 9.18
N ASN A 86 11.42 6.46 10.35
CA ASN A 86 11.08 7.01 11.66
C ASN A 86 9.57 7.23 11.84
N TYR A 87 8.76 6.23 11.49
CA TYR A 87 7.29 6.26 11.62
C TYR A 87 6.57 7.32 10.78
N HIS A 88 7.27 7.95 9.83
CA HIS A 88 6.64 8.85 8.87
C HIS A 88 5.98 8.06 7.76
N PHE A 89 4.67 8.27 7.58
CA PHE A 89 3.94 7.58 6.54
C PHE A 89 4.41 8.04 5.16
N PRO A 90 4.97 7.12 4.34
CA PRO A 90 5.57 7.46 3.06
C PRO A 90 4.48 7.65 1.99
N LEU A 91 3.77 8.79 2.02
CA LEU A 91 2.65 9.12 1.12
C LEU A 91 2.97 8.89 -0.37
N ARG A 92 4.19 9.22 -0.81
CA ARG A 92 4.61 8.99 -2.20
C ARG A 92 4.69 7.51 -2.56
N TYR A 93 5.14 6.68 -1.62
CA TYR A 93 5.22 5.23 -1.82
C TYR A 93 3.83 4.62 -1.82
N PHE A 94 2.90 5.13 -1.01
CA PHE A 94 1.51 4.70 -1.06
C PHE A 94 0.89 4.91 -2.46
N ILE A 95 1.17 6.05 -3.11
CA ILE A 95 0.73 6.30 -4.50
C ILE A 95 1.37 5.29 -5.47
N TYR A 96 2.65 4.98 -5.33
CA TYR A 96 3.30 3.96 -6.18
C TYR A 96 2.64 2.58 -6.04
N ILE A 97 2.35 2.16 -4.80
CA ILE A 97 1.65 0.90 -4.53
C ILE A 97 0.22 0.93 -5.12
N GLY A 98 -0.47 2.06 -5.04
CA GLY A 98 -1.78 2.24 -5.67
C GLY A 98 -1.74 2.11 -7.20
N ILE A 99 -0.74 2.71 -7.84
CA ILE A 99 -0.52 2.57 -9.29
C ILE A 99 -0.27 1.10 -9.65
N THR A 100 0.65 0.42 -8.97
CA THR A 100 0.93 -0.99 -9.28
C THR A 100 -0.29 -1.90 -9.02
N ALA A 101 -1.07 -1.63 -7.97
CA ALA A 101 -2.30 -2.37 -7.67
C ALA A 101 -3.34 -2.21 -8.80
N MET A 102 -3.54 -0.99 -9.31
CA MET A 102 -4.44 -0.75 -10.46
C MET A 102 -3.96 -1.44 -11.74
N VAL A 103 -2.65 -1.39 -12.01
CA VAL A 103 -2.06 -2.10 -13.16
C VAL A 103 -2.28 -3.62 -13.03
N ARG A 104 -2.06 -4.17 -11.85
CA ARG A 104 -2.31 -5.60 -11.57
C ARG A 104 -3.77 -5.99 -11.71
N LEU A 105 -4.69 -5.11 -11.29
CA LEU A 105 -6.12 -5.35 -11.44
C LEU A 105 -6.51 -5.47 -12.92
N ILE A 106 -5.97 -4.61 -13.79
CA ILE A 106 -6.19 -4.70 -15.25
C ILE A 106 -5.67 -6.02 -15.84
N ILE A 107 -4.52 -6.52 -15.36
CA ILE A 107 -3.94 -7.76 -15.87
C ILE A 107 -4.82 -8.97 -15.53
N VAL A 108 -5.43 -8.97 -14.34
CA VAL A 108 -6.26 -10.09 -13.85
C VAL A 108 -7.68 -10.01 -14.39
N ASP A 109 -8.33 -8.84 -14.34
CA ASP A 109 -9.71 -8.66 -14.77
C ASP A 109 -9.78 -8.15 -16.22
N HIS A 110 -9.80 -9.09 -17.17
CA HIS A 110 -9.95 -8.79 -18.60
C HIS A 110 -11.40 -8.94 -19.11
N SER A 111 -12.39 -8.90 -18.22
CA SER A 111 -13.79 -9.28 -18.53
C SER A 111 -14.56 -8.24 -19.35
N SER A 112 -14.20 -6.94 -19.28
CA SER A 112 -14.88 -5.90 -20.06
C SER A 112 -13.94 -4.77 -20.51
N PRO A 113 -13.91 -4.41 -21.81
CA PRO A 113 -13.11 -3.30 -22.34
C PRO A 113 -13.39 -1.95 -21.67
N ILE A 114 -14.61 -1.73 -21.17
CA ILE A 114 -14.98 -0.47 -20.51
C ILE A 114 -14.30 -0.33 -19.14
N ASN A 115 -14.15 -1.43 -18.39
CA ASN A 115 -13.49 -1.42 -17.09
C ASN A 115 -12.00 -1.14 -17.26
N ALA A 116 -11.37 -1.75 -18.27
CA ALA A 116 -9.98 -1.48 -18.61
C ALA A 116 -9.75 0.01 -18.94
N LEU A 117 -10.69 0.65 -19.66
CA LEU A 117 -10.61 2.08 -19.96
C LEU A 117 -10.72 2.95 -18.69
N LEU A 118 -11.66 2.62 -17.79
CA LEU A 118 -11.82 3.33 -16.52
C LEU A 118 -10.60 3.18 -15.60
N PHE A 119 -10.05 1.97 -15.49
CA PHE A 119 -8.84 1.71 -14.70
C PHE A 119 -7.61 2.43 -15.29
N SER A 120 -7.47 2.47 -16.61
CA SER A 120 -6.42 3.26 -17.28
C SER A 120 -6.58 4.76 -16.99
N GLY A 121 -7.81 5.29 -17.02
CA GLY A 121 -8.10 6.66 -16.63
C GLY A 121 -7.75 6.97 -15.16
N ALA A 122 -8.03 6.03 -14.25
CA ALA A 122 -7.66 6.15 -12.84
C ALA A 122 -6.12 6.14 -12.64
N ILE A 123 -5.39 5.30 -13.38
CA ILE A 123 -3.92 5.31 -13.38
C ILE A 123 -3.39 6.66 -13.85
N LEU A 124 -3.95 7.21 -14.94
CA LEU A 124 -3.57 8.53 -15.45
C LEU A 124 -3.76 9.61 -14.38
N LEU A 125 -4.89 9.61 -13.66
CA LEU A 125 -5.13 10.54 -12.56
C LEU A 125 -4.11 10.40 -11.42
N MET A 126 -3.76 9.17 -11.02
CA MET A 126 -2.75 8.95 -9.98
C MET A 126 -1.35 9.43 -10.42
N VAL A 127 -0.99 9.23 -11.69
CA VAL A 127 0.27 9.73 -12.25
C VAL A 127 0.30 11.25 -12.26
N ILE A 128 -0.80 11.92 -12.61
CA ILE A 128 -0.92 13.38 -12.55
C ILE A 128 -0.80 13.86 -11.09
N ALA A 129 -1.46 13.20 -10.14
CA ALA A 129 -1.35 13.54 -8.72
C ALA A 129 0.09 13.40 -8.21
N LEU A 130 0.80 12.33 -8.61
CA LEU A 130 2.21 12.16 -8.31
C LEU A 130 3.07 13.27 -8.92
N PHE A 131 2.79 13.64 -10.18
CA PHE A 131 3.50 14.72 -10.86
C PHE A 131 3.34 16.04 -10.10
N LEU A 132 2.12 16.40 -9.67
CA LEU A 132 1.84 17.61 -8.91
C LEU A 132 2.60 17.64 -7.58
N VAL A 133 2.50 16.57 -6.79
CA VAL A 133 3.21 16.42 -5.49
C VAL A 133 4.73 16.43 -5.68
N SER A 134 5.23 15.98 -6.83
CA SER A 134 6.66 16.01 -7.15
C SER A 134 7.17 17.37 -7.60
N SER A 135 6.37 18.10 -8.38
CA SER A 135 6.73 19.40 -8.96
C SER A 135 6.86 20.49 -7.88
N ASP A 136 5.96 20.50 -6.89
CA ASP A 136 6.04 21.45 -5.77
C ASP A 136 7.29 21.27 -4.90
N ARG A 137 7.86 20.06 -4.86
CA ARG A 137 9.10 19.77 -4.13
C ARG A 137 10.35 20.23 -4.87
N LEU A 138 10.31 20.35 -6.21
CA LEU A 138 11.41 20.82 -7.04
C LEU A 138 11.50 22.36 -7.08
N ARG A 139 10.39 23.08 -6.87
CA ARG A 139 10.39 24.56 -6.83
C ARG A 139 10.96 25.16 -5.53
N LYS A 140 11.38 24.33 -4.57
CA LYS A 140 11.94 24.75 -3.27
C LYS A 140 13.39 24.28 -3.03
N SER A 141 14.09 23.83 -4.05
CA SER A 141 15.54 23.59 -4.00
C SER A 141 16.29 24.64 -4.79
#